data_AF-A0A9E5WM97-F1
#
_entry.id   AF-A0A9E5WM97-F1
#
_cell.length_a   1.000
_cell.length_b   1.000
_cell.length_c   1.000
_cell.angle_alpha   90.00
_cell.angle_beta   90.00
_cell.angle_gamma   90.00
#
_symmetry.space_group_name_H-M   'P 1'
#
loop_
_entity.id
_entity.type
_entity.pdbx_description
1 polymer ?
#
loop_
_entity_poly.entity_id
_entity_poly.type
_entity_poly.pdbx_seq_one_letter_code
_entity_poly.pdbx_strand_id
1 'polypeptide(L)'
;MPLLTERQKLLRDYGPDHPKVQAVQESIETVVAFYRSRGVVVPEGLLENVHPRAKTGPETTQQEGLFAAYLESLRQQLAELDYRDKQLAELHARESKLAKELARYQAQDQTFHDDIARIKALWDVVVRRLNELNLIKNSQGYTLKQIAPVRVKLLTKRIIKFLGAGLFCGLGLVVSLIVFQERRDTTLKTVDEIQHAVRSPVLGAVPRFDAGPVTAEDADSLGAALCYYYRPASLEAEAYRSIRTTLLSQLAETGRKVIQVSSPEPGDGKTTLACNLALAIAQTGKRVLLIDADLRRPRIHALFGLDREVGLVEVVGREIDLLTAAKETAVPNLFVLTAGTAVAQPAELLSDVGLAEMLAVARREFDIVLIDAPPVLIVSDTCIIAQHTDGLLLVLQVGKNRRATVKRALERLQANHIPVLGAIANALDAKSEDGYGYGYGYEDAYVDYASPAVGEDQSATVDPPGPAAPDEPGEMISANAASPRL
;
A
#
# COMPACT_ATOMS: atom_id res chain seq x y z
N MET A 1 -26.44 36.51 28.07
CA MET A 1 -27.13 36.25 29.37
C MET A 1 -26.77 37.26 30.46
N PRO A 2 -25.50 37.50 30.87
CA PRO A 2 -25.18 38.42 31.97
C PRO A 2 -25.67 39.86 31.72
N LEU A 3 -25.51 40.37 30.50
CA LEU A 3 -26.00 41.69 30.11
C LEU A 3 -27.53 41.82 30.15
N LEU A 4 -28.28 40.75 29.86
CA LEU A 4 -29.75 40.75 29.92
C LEU A 4 -30.26 40.82 31.37
N THR A 5 -29.58 40.11 32.28
CA THR A 5 -29.88 40.14 33.72
C THR A 5 -29.51 41.50 34.34
N GLU A 6 -28.38 42.08 33.93
CA GLU A 6 -27.97 43.42 34.33
C GLU A 6 -28.94 44.49 33.82
N ARG A 7 -29.40 44.38 32.57
CA ARG A 7 -30.46 45.23 32.01
C ARG A 7 -31.75 45.13 32.83
N GLN A 8 -32.17 43.92 33.18
CA GLN A 8 -33.41 43.71 33.95
C GLN A 8 -33.33 44.29 35.37
N LYS A 9 -32.15 44.19 36.00
CA LYS A 9 -31.89 44.82 37.30
C LYS A 9 -31.93 46.35 37.20
N LEU A 10 -31.25 46.92 36.20
CA LEU A 10 -31.22 48.37 35.98
C LEU A 10 -32.58 48.94 35.54
N LEU A 11 -33.37 48.20 34.77
CA LEU A 11 -34.75 48.54 34.41
C LEU A 11 -35.67 48.60 35.63
N ARG A 12 -35.49 47.70 36.59
CA ARG A 12 -36.27 47.66 37.84
C ARG A 12 -35.92 48.82 38.76
N ASP A 13 -34.65 49.21 38.81
CA ASP A 13 -34.15 50.20 39.76
C ASP A 13 -34.24 51.66 39.23
N TYR A 14 -34.09 51.88 37.91
CA TYR A 14 -33.95 53.22 37.33
C TYR A 14 -34.94 53.55 36.19
N GLY A 15 -35.73 52.60 35.71
CA GLY A 15 -36.68 52.78 34.61
C GLY A 15 -36.04 52.76 33.21
N PRO A 16 -36.86 52.71 32.14
CA PRO A 16 -36.41 52.43 30.77
C PRO A 16 -35.58 53.54 30.11
N ASP A 17 -35.79 54.81 30.48
CA ASP A 17 -35.13 55.96 29.85
C ASP A 17 -33.80 56.36 30.52
N HIS A 18 -33.31 55.56 31.48
CA HIS A 18 -32.08 55.88 32.19
C HIS A 18 -30.84 55.58 31.33
N PRO A 19 -29.83 56.47 31.24
CA PRO A 19 -28.69 56.33 30.33
C PRO A 19 -27.87 55.05 30.55
N LYS A 20 -27.82 54.52 31.78
CA LYS A 20 -27.17 53.23 32.06
C LYS A 20 -27.92 52.03 31.47
N VAL A 21 -29.25 52.09 31.40
CA VAL A 21 -30.07 51.03 30.78
C VAL A 21 -29.86 51.06 29.27
N GLN A 22 -29.82 52.26 28.67
CA GLN A 22 -29.54 52.44 27.25
C GLN A 22 -28.14 51.97 26.85
N ALA A 23 -27.11 52.28 27.65
CA ALA A 23 -25.75 51.80 27.39
C ALA A 23 -25.65 50.26 27.40
N VAL A 24 -26.36 49.61 28.33
CA VAL A 24 -26.42 48.13 28.40
C VAL A 24 -27.25 47.56 27.24
N GLN A 25 -28.31 48.25 26.82
CA GLN A 25 -29.12 47.88 25.65
C GLN A 25 -28.29 47.94 24.35
N GLU A 26 -27.54 49.01 24.14
CA GLU A 26 -26.66 49.20 22.98
C GLU A 26 -25.52 48.15 22.96
N SER A 27 -25.01 47.80 24.13
CA SER A 27 -24.03 46.71 24.28
C SER A 27 -24.63 45.34 23.91
N ILE A 28 -25.88 45.07 24.28
CA ILE A 28 -26.60 43.84 23.91
C ILE A 28 -26.80 43.79 22.39
N GLU A 29 -27.23 44.89 21.78
CA GLU A 29 -27.46 44.97 20.32
C GLU A 29 -26.17 44.76 19.53
N THR A 30 -25.06 45.36 19.96
CA THR A 30 -23.74 45.20 19.35
C THR A 30 -23.29 43.73 19.39
N VAL A 31 -23.48 43.07 20.53
CA VAL A 31 -23.15 41.65 20.69
C VAL A 31 -24.05 40.76 19.84
N VAL A 32 -25.35 41.03 19.77
CA VAL A 32 -26.30 40.28 18.93
C VAL A 32 -25.97 40.45 17.44
N ALA A 33 -25.61 41.66 17.01
CA ALA A 33 -25.17 41.94 15.64
C ALA A 33 -23.89 41.16 15.28
N PHE A 34 -22.93 41.07 16.22
CA PHE A 34 -21.70 40.28 16.05
C PHE A 34 -21.98 38.77 15.88
N TYR A 35 -22.97 38.22 16.58
CA TYR A 35 -23.32 36.80 16.43
C TYR A 35 -24.15 36.52 15.16
N ARG A 36 -25.03 37.45 14.74
CA ARG A 36 -25.74 37.35 13.47
C ARG A 36 -24.79 37.37 12.27
N SER A 37 -23.73 38.20 12.30
CA SER A 37 -22.74 38.25 11.21
C SER A 37 -21.90 36.97 11.08
N ARG A 38 -21.87 36.12 12.12
CA ARG A 38 -21.25 34.78 12.11
C ARG A 38 -22.24 33.64 11.84
N GLY A 39 -23.47 33.96 11.39
CA GLY A 39 -24.47 32.97 10.95
C GLY A 39 -25.27 32.30 12.07
N VAL A 40 -25.22 32.80 13.30
CA VAL A 40 -25.99 32.25 14.43
C VAL A 40 -27.39 32.87 14.46
N VAL A 41 -28.45 32.04 14.30
CA VAL A 41 -29.85 32.48 14.34
C VAL A 41 -30.27 32.74 15.80
N VAL A 42 -30.51 34.01 16.15
CA VAL A 42 -30.97 34.42 17.49
C VAL A 42 -32.51 34.44 17.50
N PRO A 43 -33.19 33.65 18.35
CA PRO A 43 -34.66 33.62 18.42
C PRO A 43 -35.25 34.98 18.82
N GLU A 44 -36.23 35.50 18.06
CA GLU A 44 -36.82 36.84 18.30
C GLU A 44 -37.50 36.98 19.68
N GLY A 45 -37.98 35.87 20.27
CA GLY A 45 -38.64 35.88 21.60
C GLY A 45 -37.72 36.13 22.80
N LEU A 46 -36.39 36.19 22.61
CA LEU A 46 -35.42 36.43 23.71
C LEU A 46 -35.37 37.89 24.16
N LEU A 47 -35.93 38.82 23.36
CA LEU A 47 -35.89 40.26 23.61
C LEU A 47 -37.25 40.85 24.03
N GLU A 48 -38.38 40.17 23.75
CA GLU A 48 -39.69 40.85 23.70
C GLU A 48 -40.69 40.54 24.84
N ASN A 49 -40.47 39.54 25.71
CA ASN A 49 -41.49 39.16 26.70
C ASN A 49 -41.06 39.42 28.15
N VAL A 50 -41.30 40.62 28.67
CA VAL A 50 -41.50 40.85 30.12
C VAL A 50 -42.57 41.92 30.36
N HIS A 51 -43.84 41.49 30.40
CA HIS A 51 -44.88 42.22 31.13
C HIS A 51 -45.52 41.32 32.21
N PRO A 52 -45.94 41.90 33.35
CA PRO A 52 -46.24 41.13 34.55
C PRO A 52 -47.73 40.80 34.65
N ARG A 53 -48.09 39.52 34.78
CA ARG A 53 -49.33 39.13 35.47
C ARG A 53 -49.33 37.69 36.00
N ALA A 54 -49.03 37.60 37.29
CA ALA A 54 -49.68 36.81 38.34
C ALA A 54 -50.63 35.65 37.94
N LYS A 55 -50.23 34.39 38.20
CA LYS A 55 -50.68 33.53 39.33
C LYS A 55 -50.47 32.03 39.04
N THR A 56 -49.82 31.36 40.02
CA THR A 56 -50.02 29.96 40.51
C THR A 56 -49.77 28.76 39.58
N GLY A 57 -48.71 27.97 39.90
CA GLY A 57 -48.44 26.60 39.40
C GLY A 57 -46.93 26.32 39.33
N PRO A 58 -46.42 25.10 39.64
CA PRO A 58 -45.15 24.92 40.33
C PRO A 58 -43.93 25.33 39.50
N GLU A 59 -43.09 26.17 40.11
CA GLU A 59 -41.91 26.84 39.54
C GLU A 59 -40.69 25.91 39.30
N THR A 60 -40.83 24.60 39.50
CA THR A 60 -39.70 23.66 39.49
C THR A 60 -39.19 23.31 38.08
N THR A 61 -40.05 23.19 37.06
CA THR A 61 -39.60 22.70 35.75
C THR A 61 -38.83 23.73 34.92
N GLN A 62 -39.08 25.03 35.12
CA GLN A 62 -38.35 26.10 34.41
C GLN A 62 -36.99 26.42 35.06
N GLN A 63 -36.87 26.24 36.38
CA GLN A 63 -35.60 26.40 37.10
C GLN A 63 -34.63 25.25 36.81
N GLU A 64 -35.12 24.01 36.63
CA GLU A 64 -34.30 22.84 36.27
C GLU A 64 -33.63 22.97 34.89
N GLY A 65 -34.34 23.49 33.88
CA GLY A 65 -33.78 23.74 32.55
C GLY A 65 -32.72 24.85 32.54
N LEU A 66 -32.90 25.89 33.36
CA LEU A 66 -31.93 26.98 33.53
C LEU A 66 -30.68 26.51 34.28
N PHE A 67 -30.85 25.68 35.31
CA PHE A 67 -29.73 25.04 36.02
C PHE A 67 -28.95 24.07 35.12
N ALA A 68 -29.64 23.30 34.28
CA ALA A 68 -29.00 22.40 33.33
C ALA A 68 -28.18 23.17 32.27
N ALA A 69 -28.71 24.27 31.72
CA ALA A 69 -27.98 25.12 30.79
C ALA A 69 -26.77 25.82 31.47
N TYR A 70 -26.90 26.19 32.74
CA TYR A 70 -25.79 26.76 33.52
C TYR A 70 -24.69 25.73 33.81
N LEU A 71 -25.06 24.50 34.16
CA LEU A 71 -24.13 23.38 34.33
C LEU A 71 -23.39 23.05 33.04
N GLU A 72 -24.08 23.10 31.90
CA GLU A 72 -23.47 22.82 30.59
C GLU A 72 -22.49 23.94 30.18
N SER A 73 -22.85 25.20 30.43
CA SER A 73 -21.93 26.34 30.26
C SER A 73 -20.68 26.23 31.15
N LEU A 74 -20.84 25.83 32.41
CA LEU A 74 -19.73 25.59 33.34
C LEU A 74 -18.82 24.45 32.89
N ARG A 75 -19.40 23.37 32.35
CA ARG A 75 -18.63 22.26 31.74
C ARG A 75 -17.86 22.72 30.52
N GLN A 76 -18.47 23.56 29.67
CA GLN A 76 -17.82 24.11 28.49
C GLN A 76 -16.67 25.05 28.86
N GLN A 77 -16.82 25.86 29.91
CA GLN A 77 -15.73 26.68 30.45
C GLN A 77 -14.60 25.85 31.06
N LEU A 78 -14.91 24.77 31.77
CA LEU A 78 -13.91 23.81 32.27
C LEU A 78 -13.14 23.17 31.12
N ALA A 79 -13.84 22.72 30.06
CA ALA A 79 -13.20 22.15 28.88
C ALA A 79 -12.32 23.16 28.14
N GLU A 80 -12.72 24.43 28.09
CA GLU A 80 -11.90 25.51 27.52
C GLU A 80 -10.65 25.79 28.37
N LEU A 81 -10.76 25.80 29.70
CA LEU A 81 -9.62 25.96 30.60
C LEU A 81 -8.64 24.79 30.49
N ASP A 82 -9.14 23.56 30.47
CA ASP A 82 -8.31 22.36 30.26
C ASP A 82 -7.56 22.40 28.91
N TYR A 83 -8.23 22.92 27.87
CA TYR A 83 -7.60 23.11 26.56
C TYR A 83 -6.50 24.17 26.61
N ARG A 84 -6.72 25.30 27.29
CA ARG A 84 -5.72 26.37 27.46
C ARG A 84 -4.53 25.91 28.29
N ASP A 85 -4.74 25.15 29.36
CA ASP A 85 -3.67 24.60 30.18
C ASP A 85 -2.77 23.65 29.39
N LYS A 86 -3.36 22.83 28.50
CA LYS A 86 -2.59 22.00 27.56
C LYS A 86 -1.75 22.86 26.60
N GLN A 87 -2.32 23.93 26.05
CA GLN A 87 -1.54 24.84 25.18
C GLN A 87 -0.40 25.54 25.92
N LEU A 88 -0.63 25.99 27.16
CA LEU A 88 0.41 26.59 28.00
C LEU A 88 1.52 25.59 28.32
N ALA A 89 1.18 24.33 28.62
CA ALA A 89 2.15 23.28 28.86
C ALA A 89 3.01 22.99 27.60
N GLU A 90 2.39 22.96 26.41
CA GLU A 90 3.11 22.81 25.15
C GLU A 90 4.04 23.99 24.86
N LEU A 91 3.59 25.22 25.10
CA LEU A 91 4.41 26.42 24.93
C LEU A 91 5.61 26.42 25.90
N HIS A 92 5.40 26.13 27.18
CA HIS A 92 6.49 25.98 28.16
C HIS A 92 7.48 24.87 27.76
N ALA A 93 6.98 23.75 27.21
CA ALA A 93 7.84 22.68 26.72
C ALA A 93 8.69 23.12 25.52
N ARG A 94 8.15 23.95 24.62
CA ARG A 94 8.91 24.53 23.49
C ARG A 94 9.95 25.54 23.98
N GLU A 95 9.57 26.47 24.84
CA GLU A 95 10.49 27.49 25.37
C GLU A 95 11.63 26.87 26.19
N SER A 96 11.33 25.86 27.02
CA SER A 96 12.37 25.16 27.79
C SER A 96 13.33 24.36 26.90
N LYS A 97 12.89 23.83 25.75
CA LYS A 97 13.78 23.23 24.76
C LYS A 97 14.69 24.29 24.13
N LEU A 98 14.12 25.42 23.69
CA LEU A 98 14.87 26.52 23.10
C LEU A 98 15.92 27.08 24.09
N ALA A 99 15.54 27.25 25.36
CA ALA A 99 16.45 27.72 26.41
C ALA A 99 17.62 26.74 26.65
N LYS A 100 17.37 25.42 26.61
CA LYS A 100 18.43 24.41 26.71
C LYS A 100 19.36 24.41 25.51
N GLU A 101 18.84 24.62 24.31
CA GLU A 101 19.65 24.76 23.10
C GLU A 101 20.53 26.01 23.16
N LEU A 102 19.96 27.15 23.56
CA LEU A 102 20.70 28.39 23.75
C LEU A 102 21.82 28.23 24.79
N ALA A 103 21.55 27.59 25.92
CA ALA A 103 22.56 27.30 26.93
C ALA A 103 23.69 26.39 26.39
N ARG A 104 23.37 25.41 25.53
CA ARG A 104 24.38 24.58 24.86
C ARG A 104 25.25 25.39 23.91
N TYR A 105 24.66 26.26 23.10
CA TYR A 105 25.41 27.12 22.20
C TYR A 105 26.32 28.08 22.95
N GLN A 106 25.85 28.67 24.06
CA GLN A 106 26.68 29.52 24.92
C GLN A 106 27.86 28.76 25.54
N ALA A 107 27.63 27.53 25.99
CA ALA A 107 28.71 26.69 26.52
C ALA A 107 29.74 26.34 25.44
N GLN A 108 29.31 26.04 24.22
CA GLN A 108 30.21 25.80 23.08
C GLN A 108 31.01 27.05 22.72
N ASP A 109 30.36 28.21 22.67
CA ASP A 109 31.04 29.47 22.37
C ASP A 109 32.13 29.80 23.40
N GLN A 110 31.84 29.59 24.70
CA GLN A 110 32.84 29.72 25.77
C GLN A 110 34.02 28.76 25.56
N THR A 111 33.78 27.50 25.22
CA THR A 111 34.87 26.55 24.95
C THR A 111 35.74 26.96 23.77
N PHE A 112 35.14 27.49 22.69
CA PHE A 112 35.91 28.00 21.56
C PHE A 112 36.73 29.25 21.95
N HIS A 113 36.18 30.13 22.77
CA HIS A 113 36.90 31.30 23.27
C HIS A 113 38.13 30.91 24.09
N ASP A 114 37.98 29.92 24.97
CA ASP A 114 39.05 29.37 25.79
C ASP A 114 40.13 28.69 24.95
N ASP A 115 39.74 27.94 23.92
CA ASP A 115 40.68 27.30 23.00
C ASP A 115 41.48 28.32 22.18
N ILE A 116 40.82 29.39 21.70
CA ILE A 116 41.50 30.49 21.01
C ILE A 116 42.50 31.17 21.95
N ALA A 117 42.12 31.43 23.20
CA ALA A 117 43.02 32.02 24.20
C ALA A 117 44.22 31.11 24.48
N ARG A 118 44.00 29.80 24.60
CA ARG A 118 45.06 28.80 24.79
C ARG A 118 46.03 28.77 23.60
N ILE A 119 45.51 28.76 22.37
CA ILE A 119 46.34 28.75 21.14
C ILE A 119 47.18 30.02 21.05
N LYS A 120 46.60 31.20 21.35
CA LYS A 120 47.35 32.47 21.38
C LYS A 120 48.48 32.42 22.41
N ALA A 121 48.22 31.93 23.62
CA ALA A 121 49.25 31.79 24.64
C ALA A 121 50.38 30.84 24.22
N LEU A 122 50.06 29.71 23.58
CA LEU A 122 51.07 28.80 23.03
C LEU A 122 51.90 29.45 21.91
N TRP A 123 51.25 30.22 21.04
CA TRP A 123 51.92 30.95 19.97
C TRP A 123 52.92 31.97 20.52
N ASP A 124 52.54 32.74 21.54
CA ASP A 124 53.43 33.71 22.17
C ASP A 124 54.67 33.06 22.80
N VAL A 125 54.52 31.86 23.38
CA VAL A 125 55.65 31.07 23.89
C VAL A 125 56.59 30.65 22.76
N VAL A 126 56.05 30.17 21.64
CA VAL A 126 56.85 29.77 20.47
C VAL A 126 57.59 30.96 19.87
N VAL A 127 56.90 32.10 19.71
CA VAL A 127 57.50 33.34 19.20
C VAL A 127 58.59 33.84 20.13
N ARG A 128 58.36 33.82 21.44
CA ARG A 128 59.39 34.19 22.44
C ARG A 128 60.60 33.27 22.34
N ARG A 129 60.41 31.96 22.19
CA ARG A 129 61.50 30.99 22.05
C ARG A 129 62.28 31.16 20.74
N LEU A 130 61.61 31.48 19.63
CA LEU A 130 62.25 31.79 18.36
C LEU A 130 63.06 33.09 18.43
N ASN A 131 62.55 34.11 19.13
CA ASN A 131 63.29 35.35 19.35
C ASN A 131 64.51 35.14 20.26
N GLU A 132 64.39 34.34 21.33
CA GLU A 132 65.54 33.91 22.14
C GLU A 132 66.60 33.20 21.29
N LEU A 133 66.19 32.26 20.43
CA LEU A 133 67.11 31.55 19.53
C LEU A 133 67.76 32.48 18.48
N ASN A 134 67.02 33.46 17.96
CA ASN A 134 67.57 34.47 17.04
C ASN A 134 68.52 35.45 17.74
N LEU A 135 68.29 35.77 19.01
CA LEU A 135 69.20 36.58 19.83
C LEU A 135 70.51 35.83 20.14
N ILE A 136 70.45 34.50 20.34
CA ILE A 136 71.63 33.65 20.55
C ILE A 136 72.45 33.46 19.26
N LYS A 137 71.85 33.62 18.08
CA LYS A 137 72.56 33.49 16.79
C LYS A 137 73.60 34.60 16.55
N ASN A 138 73.50 35.73 17.26
CA ASN A 138 74.41 36.87 17.11
C ASN A 138 75.42 37.03 18.27
N SER A 139 75.45 36.12 19.26
CA SER A 139 76.51 36.07 20.29
C SER A 139 77.49 34.93 20.02
N GLN A 140 78.59 35.30 19.38
CA GLN A 140 79.90 34.62 19.31
C GLN A 140 79.96 33.08 19.54
N GLY A 141 80.23 32.38 18.44
CA GLY A 141 81.37 31.45 18.40
C GLY A 141 81.17 30.01 18.88
N TYR A 142 80.30 29.24 18.23
CA TYR A 142 80.54 27.80 18.07
C TYR A 142 80.16 27.34 16.67
N THR A 143 81.18 26.94 15.89
CA THR A 143 81.01 26.29 14.60
C THR A 143 80.57 24.84 14.85
N LEU A 144 79.25 24.61 14.88
CA LEU A 144 78.67 23.27 14.90
C LEU A 144 79.01 22.56 13.59
N LYS A 145 80.07 21.74 13.59
CA LYS A 145 80.36 20.83 12.50
C LYS A 145 79.53 19.56 12.70
N GLN A 146 78.50 19.40 11.88
CA GLN A 146 77.65 18.22 11.85
C GLN A 146 78.49 16.96 11.53
N ILE A 147 78.73 16.10 12.52
CA ILE A 147 79.59 14.90 12.39
C ILE A 147 78.88 13.80 11.59
N ALA A 148 77.55 13.73 11.67
CA ALA A 148 76.72 12.91 10.79
C ALA A 148 75.31 13.51 10.72
N PRO A 149 74.68 13.59 9.54
CA PRO A 149 73.26 13.89 9.47
C PRO A 149 72.49 12.76 10.17
N VAL A 150 71.60 13.10 11.10
CA VAL A 150 70.65 12.15 11.66
C VAL A 150 69.83 11.63 10.48
N ARG A 151 70.10 10.39 10.06
CA ARG A 151 69.30 9.70 9.05
C ARG A 151 67.94 9.40 9.67
N VAL A 152 67.07 10.39 9.71
CA VAL A 152 65.63 10.15 9.83
C VAL A 152 65.26 9.51 8.49
N LYS A 153 65.45 8.19 8.38
CA LYS A 153 64.87 7.42 7.28
C LYS A 153 63.36 7.60 7.46
N LEU A 154 62.81 8.54 6.69
CA LEU A 154 61.39 8.89 6.64
C LEU A 154 60.56 7.60 6.50
N LEU A 155 60.11 7.07 7.63
CA LEU A 155 59.27 5.87 7.74
C LEU A 155 57.95 6.07 7.00
N THR A 156 57.59 7.33 6.72
CA THR A 156 56.50 7.78 5.87
C THR A 156 56.44 7.07 4.52
N LYS A 157 57.57 6.81 3.85
CA LYS A 157 57.54 6.08 2.56
C LYS A 157 57.09 4.62 2.68
N ARG A 158 57.27 3.98 3.84
CA ARG A 158 56.76 2.61 4.10
C ARG A 158 55.31 2.66 4.56
N ILE A 159 54.96 3.58 5.43
CA ILE A 159 53.58 3.74 5.95
C ILE A 159 52.60 4.04 4.79
N ILE A 160 52.95 4.93 3.85
CA ILE A 160 52.09 5.23 2.70
C ILE A 160 51.87 3.99 1.81
N LYS A 161 52.87 3.11 1.67
CA LYS A 161 52.73 1.86 0.90
C LYS A 161 51.79 0.87 1.60
N PHE A 162 51.93 0.70 2.92
CA PHE A 162 51.03 -0.16 3.69
C PHE A 162 49.60 0.42 3.75
N LEU A 163 49.47 1.74 3.86
CA LEU A 163 48.17 2.42 3.85
C LEU A 163 47.48 2.30 2.50
N GLY A 164 48.21 2.51 1.40
CA GLY A 164 47.71 2.31 0.04
C GLY A 164 47.31 0.85 -0.20
N ALA A 165 48.17 -0.10 0.17
CA ALA A 165 47.86 -1.53 0.08
C ALA A 165 46.61 -1.90 0.91
N GLY A 166 46.49 -1.38 2.13
CA GLY A 166 45.32 -1.59 2.99
C GLY A 166 44.03 -1.06 2.37
N LEU A 167 44.06 0.14 1.78
CA LEU A 167 42.90 0.73 1.09
C LEU A 167 42.49 -0.11 -0.13
N PHE A 168 43.45 -0.55 -0.95
CA PHE A 168 43.17 -1.40 -2.11
C PHE A 168 42.65 -2.78 -1.71
N CYS A 169 43.25 -3.43 -0.70
CA CYS A 169 42.75 -4.69 -0.18
C CYS A 169 41.37 -4.56 0.45
N GLY A 170 41.09 -3.45 1.16
CA GLY A 170 39.78 -3.15 1.73
C GLY A 170 38.71 -2.99 0.66
N LEU A 171 38.96 -2.15 -0.36
CA LEU A 171 38.05 -1.99 -1.51
C LEU A 171 37.83 -3.31 -2.25
N GLY A 172 38.91 -4.06 -2.49
CA GLY A 172 38.84 -5.37 -3.12
C GLY A 172 37.96 -6.35 -2.35
N LEU A 173 38.10 -6.41 -1.02
CA LEU A 173 37.26 -7.24 -0.16
C LEU A 173 35.79 -6.82 -0.21
N VAL A 174 35.49 -5.52 -0.18
CA VAL A 174 34.11 -5.01 -0.27
C VAL A 174 33.47 -5.40 -1.59
N VAL A 175 34.14 -5.13 -2.72
CA VAL A 175 33.63 -5.51 -4.05
C VAL A 175 33.47 -7.02 -4.16
N SER A 176 34.44 -7.79 -3.66
CA SER A 176 34.39 -9.25 -3.68
C SER A 176 33.22 -9.79 -2.85
N LEU A 177 32.94 -9.19 -1.69
CA LEU A 177 31.81 -9.55 -0.84
C LEU A 177 30.46 -9.21 -1.50
N ILE A 178 30.34 -8.06 -2.16
CA ILE A 178 29.15 -7.66 -2.91
C ILE A 178 28.88 -8.66 -4.04
N VAL A 179 29.89 -8.94 -4.87
CA VAL A 179 29.78 -9.91 -5.97
C VAL A 179 29.49 -11.31 -5.44
N PHE A 180 30.07 -11.69 -4.30
CA PHE A 180 29.81 -12.98 -3.68
C PHE A 180 28.38 -13.10 -3.16
N GLN A 181 27.83 -12.03 -2.56
CA GLN A 181 26.43 -12.00 -2.15
C GLN A 181 25.48 -12.04 -3.36
N GLU A 182 25.74 -11.23 -4.39
CA GLU A 182 24.91 -11.24 -5.62
C GLU A 182 24.95 -12.61 -6.32
N ARG A 183 26.11 -13.27 -6.35
CA ARG A 183 26.23 -14.64 -6.88
C ARG A 183 25.48 -15.69 -6.07
N ARG A 184 25.23 -15.45 -4.78
CA ARG A 184 24.43 -16.34 -3.94
C ARG A 184 22.93 -16.10 -4.14
N ASP A 185 22.54 -14.89 -4.49
CA ASP A 185 21.17 -14.55 -4.83
C ASP A 185 20.86 -14.94 -6.28
N THR A 186 20.40 -16.17 -6.47
CA THR A 186 20.01 -16.72 -7.78
C THR A 186 18.49 -16.66 -8.00
N THR A 187 17.80 -15.79 -7.26
CA THR A 187 16.36 -15.57 -7.40
C THR A 187 16.02 -14.91 -8.74
N LEU A 188 14.80 -15.13 -9.21
CA LEU A 188 14.26 -14.49 -10.41
C LEU A 188 13.64 -13.15 -10.00
N LYS A 189 14.18 -12.05 -10.53
CA LYS A 189 13.78 -10.68 -10.13
C LYS A 189 12.87 -10.00 -11.16
N THR A 190 12.96 -10.40 -12.44
CA THR A 190 12.18 -9.78 -13.52
C THR A 190 11.34 -10.80 -14.29
N VAL A 191 10.32 -10.31 -15.00
CA VAL A 191 9.47 -11.12 -15.87
C VAL A 191 10.28 -11.73 -17.02
N ASP A 192 11.23 -10.98 -17.59
CA ASP A 192 12.11 -11.46 -18.65
C ASP A 192 12.99 -12.62 -18.17
N GLU A 193 13.54 -12.54 -16.96
CA GLU A 193 14.30 -13.64 -16.37
C GLU A 193 13.44 -14.89 -16.20
N ILE A 194 12.17 -14.73 -15.82
CA ILE A 194 11.21 -15.84 -15.73
C ILE A 194 10.97 -16.45 -17.11
N GLN A 195 10.72 -15.63 -18.13
CA GLN A 195 10.48 -16.11 -19.49
C GLN A 195 11.68 -16.91 -20.02
N HIS A 196 12.90 -16.42 -19.82
CA HIS A 196 14.13 -17.13 -20.20
C HIS A 196 14.34 -18.42 -19.41
N ALA A 197 13.99 -18.44 -18.12
CA ALA A 197 14.13 -19.62 -17.28
C ALA A 197 13.11 -20.72 -17.65
N VAL A 198 11.87 -20.33 -17.94
CA VAL A 198 10.77 -21.28 -18.20
C VAL A 198 10.73 -21.77 -19.64
N ARG A 199 11.24 -20.97 -20.60
CA ARG A 199 11.16 -21.25 -22.05
C ARG A 199 9.72 -21.43 -22.55
N SER A 200 8.76 -20.80 -21.86
CA SER A 200 7.33 -20.77 -22.16
C SER A 200 6.86 -19.33 -22.02
N PRO A 201 5.78 -18.90 -22.70
CA PRO A 201 5.23 -17.56 -22.50
C PRO A 201 4.88 -17.29 -21.04
N VAL A 202 5.11 -16.06 -20.60
CA VAL A 202 4.58 -15.55 -19.33
C VAL A 202 3.21 -14.96 -19.63
N LEU A 203 2.15 -15.49 -19.00
CA LEU A 203 0.77 -15.07 -19.28
C LEU A 203 0.40 -13.74 -18.61
N GLY A 204 1.16 -13.35 -17.59
CA GLY A 204 1.00 -12.08 -16.89
C GLY A 204 1.78 -12.04 -15.58
N ALA A 205 1.71 -10.88 -14.92
CA ALA A 205 2.33 -10.64 -13.63
C ALA A 205 1.31 -10.09 -12.64
N VAL A 206 1.25 -10.66 -11.44
CA VAL A 206 0.39 -10.22 -10.35
C VAL A 206 1.25 -9.43 -9.35
N PRO A 207 0.89 -8.16 -9.05
CA PRO A 207 1.62 -7.37 -8.07
C PRO A 207 1.45 -7.96 -6.67
N ARG A 208 2.41 -7.67 -5.78
CA ARG A 208 2.30 -8.06 -4.39
C ARG A 208 1.21 -7.24 -3.71
N PHE A 209 0.22 -7.92 -3.15
CA PHE A 209 -0.81 -7.31 -2.34
C PHE A 209 -0.88 -7.97 -0.97
N ASP A 210 -1.12 -7.16 0.06
CA ASP A 210 -1.34 -7.66 1.41
C ASP A 210 -2.83 -7.95 1.58
N ALA A 211 -3.17 -9.24 1.60
CA ALA A 211 -4.48 -9.67 2.08
C ALA A 211 -4.52 -9.43 3.59
N GLY A 212 -5.33 -8.47 4.04
CA GLY A 212 -5.52 -8.17 5.46
C GLY A 212 -5.95 -9.41 6.25
N PRO A 213 -5.79 -9.41 7.58
CA PRO A 213 -6.23 -10.54 8.41
C PRO A 213 -7.73 -10.78 8.20
N VAL A 214 -8.10 -12.02 7.88
CA VAL A 214 -9.51 -12.45 7.86
C VAL A 214 -10.00 -12.44 9.30
N THR A 215 -10.86 -11.48 9.64
CA THR A 215 -11.52 -11.40 10.94
C THR A 215 -12.47 -12.59 11.10
N ALA A 216 -12.42 -13.27 12.26
CA ALA A 216 -13.22 -14.46 12.55
C ALA A 216 -14.74 -14.17 12.61
N GLU A 217 -15.14 -12.90 12.64
CA GLU A 217 -16.55 -12.46 12.61
C GLU A 217 -17.19 -12.58 11.21
N ASP A 218 -16.39 -12.82 10.17
CA ASP A 218 -16.82 -12.87 8.78
C ASP A 218 -16.80 -14.30 8.20
N ALA A 219 -17.16 -15.32 9.00
CA ALA A 219 -17.11 -16.74 8.62
C ALA A 219 -18.01 -17.10 7.42
N ASP A 220 -19.05 -16.29 7.15
CA ASP A 220 -19.93 -16.39 5.98
C ASP A 220 -19.44 -15.56 4.78
N SER A 221 -18.31 -14.86 4.91
CA SER A 221 -17.75 -14.02 3.86
C SER A 221 -16.56 -14.69 3.15
N LEU A 222 -16.42 -14.40 1.86
CA LEU A 222 -15.28 -14.80 1.04
C LEU A 222 -13.96 -14.29 1.67
N GLY A 223 -12.89 -15.07 1.56
CA GLY A 223 -11.60 -14.72 2.15
C GLY A 223 -11.00 -13.44 1.55
N ALA A 224 -10.37 -12.60 2.38
CA ALA A 224 -9.75 -11.33 1.97
C ALA A 224 -8.68 -11.46 0.85
N ALA A 225 -8.16 -12.67 0.61
CA ALA A 225 -7.23 -12.97 -0.48
C ALA A 225 -7.90 -13.03 -1.87
N LEU A 226 -9.24 -13.00 -1.94
CA LEU A 226 -10.02 -12.93 -3.17
C LEU A 226 -10.19 -11.47 -3.62
N CYS A 227 -9.07 -10.81 -3.90
CA CYS A 227 -9.02 -9.39 -4.27
C CYS A 227 -9.87 -9.08 -5.51
N TYR A 228 -10.02 -10.04 -6.42
CA TYR A 228 -10.84 -9.86 -7.62
C TYR A 228 -12.33 -9.65 -7.30
N TYR A 229 -12.82 -10.24 -6.20
CA TYR A 229 -14.20 -10.06 -5.73
C TYR A 229 -14.37 -8.75 -4.95
N TYR A 230 -13.49 -8.50 -3.97
CA TYR A 230 -13.62 -7.36 -3.06
C TYR A 230 -13.14 -6.02 -3.63
N ARG A 231 -12.17 -6.05 -4.55
CA ARG A 231 -11.54 -4.86 -5.12
C ARG A 231 -11.45 -4.97 -6.65
N PRO A 232 -12.59 -5.02 -7.37
CA PRO A 232 -12.59 -5.22 -8.82
C PRO A 232 -11.88 -4.08 -9.58
N ALA A 233 -11.82 -2.86 -9.04
CA ALA A 233 -11.14 -1.72 -9.69
C ALA A 233 -9.63 -1.62 -9.35
N SER A 234 -9.06 -2.60 -8.65
CA SER A 234 -7.66 -2.58 -8.23
C SER A 234 -6.68 -3.04 -9.32
N LEU A 235 -5.40 -2.67 -9.18
CA LEU A 235 -4.33 -3.10 -10.08
C LEU A 235 -4.18 -4.63 -10.08
N GLU A 236 -4.36 -5.26 -8.92
CA GLU A 236 -4.35 -6.72 -8.77
C GLU A 236 -5.47 -7.37 -9.59
N ALA A 237 -6.68 -6.82 -9.52
CA ALA A 237 -7.81 -7.34 -10.28
C ALA A 237 -7.58 -7.20 -11.79
N GLU A 238 -6.98 -6.10 -12.24
CA GLU A 238 -6.63 -5.90 -13.64
C GLU A 238 -5.56 -6.90 -14.12
N ALA A 239 -4.57 -7.23 -13.28
CA ALA A 239 -3.61 -8.29 -13.57
C ALA A 239 -4.31 -9.64 -13.83
N TYR A 240 -5.31 -10.02 -13.01
CA TYR A 240 -6.10 -11.23 -13.25
C TYR A 240 -6.96 -11.14 -14.52
N ARG A 241 -7.51 -9.97 -14.88
CA ARG A 241 -8.22 -9.78 -16.15
C ARG A 241 -7.30 -10.00 -17.35
N SER A 242 -6.09 -9.46 -17.28
CA SER A 242 -5.07 -9.62 -18.31
C SER A 242 -4.66 -11.09 -18.48
N ILE A 243 -4.32 -11.77 -17.38
CA ILE A 243 -4.00 -13.21 -17.37
C ILE A 243 -5.16 -14.03 -17.95
N ARG A 244 -6.40 -13.73 -17.55
CA ARG A 244 -7.60 -14.39 -18.07
C ARG A 244 -7.71 -14.22 -19.58
N THR A 245 -7.59 -12.99 -20.09
CA THR A 245 -7.73 -12.72 -21.53
C THR A 245 -6.71 -13.50 -22.34
N THR A 246 -5.44 -13.48 -21.94
CA THR A 246 -4.36 -14.23 -22.58
C THR A 246 -4.63 -15.73 -22.52
N LEU A 247 -4.99 -16.25 -21.35
CA LEU A 247 -5.28 -17.67 -21.16
C LEU A 247 -6.46 -18.12 -22.02
N LEU A 248 -7.60 -17.43 -21.96
CA LEU A 248 -8.80 -17.81 -22.72
C LEU A 248 -8.57 -17.75 -24.24
N SER A 249 -7.75 -16.81 -24.73
CA SER A 249 -7.35 -16.79 -26.15
C SER A 249 -6.59 -18.05 -26.54
N GLN A 250 -5.58 -18.43 -25.74
CA GLN A 250 -4.79 -19.64 -25.98
C GLN A 250 -5.62 -20.93 -25.85
N LEU A 251 -6.56 -20.96 -24.92
CA LEU A 251 -7.47 -22.10 -24.75
C LEU A 251 -8.49 -22.21 -25.88
N ALA A 252 -8.98 -21.09 -26.41
CA ALA A 252 -9.91 -21.08 -27.55
C ALA A 252 -9.27 -21.66 -28.83
N GLU A 253 -7.99 -21.36 -29.08
CA GLU A 253 -7.24 -21.91 -30.22
C GLU A 253 -6.99 -23.42 -30.12
N THR A 254 -6.77 -23.91 -28.90
CA THR A 254 -6.34 -25.30 -28.67
C THR A 254 -7.47 -26.24 -28.26
N GLY A 255 -8.65 -25.71 -27.90
CA GLY A 255 -9.79 -26.47 -27.39
C GLY A 255 -9.57 -27.07 -25.99
N ARG A 256 -8.51 -26.66 -25.29
CA ARG A 256 -8.16 -27.14 -23.95
C ARG A 256 -9.13 -26.59 -22.90
N LYS A 257 -9.53 -27.42 -21.94
CA LYS A 257 -10.50 -27.08 -20.90
C LYS A 257 -10.01 -27.33 -19.47
N VAL A 258 -9.19 -28.36 -19.26
CA VAL A 258 -8.77 -28.78 -17.91
C VAL A 258 -7.33 -28.33 -17.69
N ILE A 259 -7.17 -27.35 -16.80
CA ILE A 259 -5.90 -26.67 -16.59
C ILE A 259 -5.50 -26.80 -15.13
N GLN A 260 -4.29 -27.32 -14.92
CA GLN A 260 -3.72 -27.42 -13.59
C GLN A 260 -2.94 -26.15 -13.23
N VAL A 261 -3.06 -25.70 -11.99
CA VAL A 261 -2.26 -24.60 -11.43
C VAL A 261 -1.36 -25.19 -10.36
N SER A 262 -0.06 -24.92 -10.45
CA SER A 262 0.92 -25.42 -9.49
C SER A 262 2.15 -24.50 -9.43
N SER A 263 3.00 -24.70 -8.44
CA SER A 263 4.25 -23.96 -8.27
C SER A 263 5.44 -24.90 -7.99
N PRO A 264 6.69 -24.43 -8.12
CA PRO A 264 7.85 -25.19 -7.69
C PRO A 264 7.86 -25.45 -6.18
N GLU A 265 7.53 -24.44 -5.37
CA GLU A 265 7.67 -24.46 -3.91
C GLU A 265 6.39 -24.06 -3.17
N PRO A 266 6.24 -24.44 -1.88
CA PRO A 266 5.13 -23.98 -1.06
C PRO A 266 5.11 -22.46 -0.90
N GLY A 267 3.92 -21.88 -0.93
CA GLY A 267 3.71 -20.45 -0.67
C GLY A 267 4.04 -19.53 -1.84
N ASP A 268 4.15 -20.04 -3.07
CA ASP A 268 4.35 -19.20 -4.28
C ASP A 268 3.06 -18.50 -4.75
N GLY A 269 1.94 -18.72 -4.05
CA GLY A 269 0.64 -18.09 -4.33
C GLY A 269 -0.27 -18.84 -5.31
N LYS A 270 0.04 -20.09 -5.65
CA LYS A 270 -0.73 -20.95 -6.57
C LYS A 270 -2.24 -21.00 -6.28
N THR A 271 -2.63 -21.17 -5.02
CA THR A 271 -4.03 -21.28 -4.61
C THR A 271 -4.75 -19.95 -4.75
N THR A 272 -4.16 -18.87 -4.25
CA THR A 272 -4.70 -17.50 -4.40
C THR A 272 -4.89 -17.14 -5.86
N LEU A 273 -3.91 -17.48 -6.70
CA LEU A 273 -3.97 -17.26 -8.13
C LEU A 273 -5.09 -18.09 -8.78
N ALA A 274 -5.19 -19.38 -8.46
CA ALA A 274 -6.22 -20.27 -9.00
C ALA A 274 -7.63 -19.75 -8.66
N CYS A 275 -7.86 -19.34 -7.40
CA CYS A 275 -9.14 -18.81 -6.97
C CYS A 275 -9.51 -17.48 -7.67
N ASN A 276 -8.60 -16.50 -7.71
CA ASN A 276 -8.86 -15.22 -8.36
C ASN A 276 -8.99 -15.35 -9.88
N LEU A 277 -8.22 -16.25 -10.51
CA LEU A 277 -8.35 -16.56 -11.93
C LEU A 277 -9.70 -17.23 -12.24
N ALA A 278 -10.16 -18.16 -11.39
CA ALA A 278 -11.47 -18.79 -11.53
C ALA A 278 -12.61 -17.77 -11.46
N LEU A 279 -12.54 -16.85 -10.49
CA LEU A 279 -13.46 -15.72 -10.37
C LEU A 279 -13.45 -14.84 -11.63
N ALA A 280 -12.24 -14.52 -12.15
CA ALA A 280 -12.10 -13.71 -13.35
C ALA A 280 -12.72 -14.36 -14.58
N ILE A 281 -12.53 -15.68 -14.76
CA ILE A 281 -13.11 -16.43 -15.87
C ILE A 281 -14.63 -16.52 -15.72
N ALA A 282 -15.15 -16.81 -14.52
CA ALA A 282 -16.59 -16.95 -14.27
C ALA A 282 -17.37 -15.67 -14.60
N GLN A 283 -16.78 -14.49 -14.34
CA GLN A 283 -17.37 -13.20 -14.73
C GLN A 283 -17.56 -13.00 -16.24
N THR A 284 -16.91 -13.81 -17.09
CA THR A 284 -17.14 -13.78 -18.55
C THR A 284 -18.38 -14.58 -18.96
N GLY A 285 -19.13 -15.13 -18.01
CA GLY A 285 -20.32 -15.97 -18.25
C GLY A 285 -19.99 -17.43 -18.52
N LYS A 286 -18.71 -17.83 -18.46
CA LYS A 286 -18.30 -19.24 -18.59
C LYS A 286 -18.58 -20.01 -17.32
N ARG A 287 -19.03 -21.26 -17.46
CA ARG A 287 -19.16 -22.21 -16.33
C ARG A 287 -17.78 -22.72 -15.94
N VAL A 288 -17.32 -22.34 -14.75
CA VAL A 288 -15.99 -22.68 -14.22
C VAL A 288 -16.11 -23.63 -13.05
N LEU A 289 -15.35 -24.72 -13.07
CA LEU A 289 -15.13 -25.58 -11.91
C LEU A 289 -13.73 -25.37 -11.35
N LEU A 290 -13.62 -24.99 -10.08
CA LEU A 290 -12.37 -24.92 -9.34
C LEU A 290 -12.26 -26.12 -8.39
N ILE A 291 -11.18 -26.90 -8.52
CA ILE A 291 -10.94 -28.11 -7.75
C ILE A 291 -9.76 -27.91 -6.80
N ASP A 292 -9.96 -28.17 -5.51
CA ASP A 292 -8.88 -28.21 -4.49
C ASP A 292 -8.25 -29.61 -4.48
N ALA A 293 -7.18 -29.80 -5.25
CA ALA A 293 -6.44 -31.06 -5.31
C ALA A 293 -5.18 -31.08 -4.43
N ASP A 294 -4.94 -30.02 -3.63
CA ASP A 294 -3.94 -30.02 -2.57
C ASP A 294 -4.51 -30.69 -1.31
N LEU A 295 -4.74 -32.01 -1.40
CA LEU A 295 -5.32 -32.82 -0.32
C LEU A 295 -4.52 -32.78 0.99
N ARG A 296 -3.25 -32.34 0.91
CA ARG A 296 -2.33 -32.24 2.06
C ARG A 296 -2.51 -30.93 2.82
N ARG A 297 -2.75 -29.81 2.12
CA ARG A 297 -2.95 -28.49 2.72
C ARG A 297 -4.08 -27.74 2.01
N PRO A 298 -5.33 -28.26 2.07
CA PRO A 298 -6.43 -27.65 1.37
C PRO A 298 -6.78 -26.30 1.97
N ARG A 299 -7.06 -25.33 1.10
CA ARG A 299 -7.28 -23.92 1.49
C ARG A 299 -8.49 -23.32 0.80
N ILE A 300 -8.96 -23.88 -0.31
CA ILE A 300 -10.02 -23.28 -1.12
C ILE A 300 -11.33 -23.19 -0.33
N HIS A 301 -11.70 -24.25 0.40
CA HIS A 301 -12.91 -24.27 1.22
C HIS A 301 -12.96 -23.08 2.21
N ALA A 302 -11.84 -22.77 2.88
CA ALA A 302 -11.73 -21.64 3.79
C ALA A 302 -11.75 -20.28 3.08
N LEU A 303 -11.23 -20.20 1.85
CA LEU A 303 -11.29 -18.97 1.04
C LEU A 303 -12.69 -18.68 0.52
N PHE A 304 -13.53 -19.69 0.33
CA PHE A 304 -14.88 -19.54 -0.20
C PHE A 304 -15.98 -19.66 0.86
N GLY A 305 -15.63 -19.86 2.14
CA GLY A 305 -16.61 -20.07 3.22
C GLY A 305 -17.44 -21.35 3.04
N LEU A 306 -16.85 -22.41 2.49
CA LEU A 306 -17.52 -23.67 2.17
C LEU A 306 -17.13 -24.80 3.13
N ASP A 307 -18.05 -25.72 3.40
CA ASP A 307 -17.71 -26.93 4.15
C ASP A 307 -16.77 -27.83 3.35
N ARG A 308 -15.86 -28.47 4.07
CA ARG A 308 -14.84 -29.37 3.50
C ARG A 308 -15.30 -30.82 3.35
N GLU A 309 -16.33 -31.26 4.06
CA GLU A 309 -16.62 -32.69 4.29
C GLU A 309 -16.87 -33.53 3.04
N VAL A 310 -17.47 -32.93 2.00
CA VAL A 310 -17.73 -33.58 0.72
C VAL A 310 -16.98 -32.83 -0.38
N GLY A 311 -16.09 -33.52 -1.09
CA GLY A 311 -15.26 -32.94 -2.13
C GLY A 311 -14.57 -33.96 -3.02
N LEU A 312 -13.35 -33.63 -3.45
CA LEU A 312 -12.57 -34.40 -4.42
C LEU A 312 -12.36 -35.84 -3.97
N VAL A 313 -12.12 -36.07 -2.69
CA VAL A 313 -11.89 -37.41 -2.14
C VAL A 313 -13.10 -38.32 -2.35
N GLU A 314 -14.28 -37.87 -1.96
CA GLU A 314 -15.52 -38.65 -2.05
C GLU A 314 -15.94 -38.87 -3.51
N VAL A 315 -15.71 -37.87 -4.38
CA VAL A 315 -16.03 -37.99 -5.82
C VAL A 315 -15.09 -38.97 -6.51
N VAL A 316 -13.78 -38.89 -6.26
CA VAL A 316 -12.80 -39.83 -6.83
C VAL A 316 -13.02 -41.25 -6.29
N GLY A 317 -13.43 -41.36 -5.02
CA GLY A 317 -13.87 -42.62 -4.40
C GLY A 317 -15.19 -43.18 -4.94
N ARG A 318 -15.90 -42.44 -5.81
CA ARG A 318 -17.23 -42.79 -6.36
C ARG A 318 -18.33 -42.93 -5.30
N GLU A 319 -18.16 -42.25 -4.17
CA GLU A 319 -19.16 -42.21 -3.11
C GLU A 319 -20.28 -41.21 -3.46
N ILE A 320 -19.94 -40.13 -4.16
CA ILE A 320 -20.83 -39.03 -4.52
C ILE A 320 -20.53 -38.55 -5.95
N ASP A 321 -21.58 -38.19 -6.70
CA ASP A 321 -21.44 -37.66 -8.06
C ASP A 321 -20.83 -36.24 -8.06
N LEU A 322 -20.01 -35.95 -9.08
CA LEU A 322 -19.33 -34.66 -9.23
C LEU A 322 -20.28 -33.46 -9.14
N LEU A 323 -21.42 -33.52 -9.84
CA LEU A 323 -22.37 -32.40 -9.90
C LEU A 323 -23.09 -32.18 -8.57
N THR A 324 -23.18 -33.20 -7.72
CA THR A 324 -23.76 -33.09 -6.38
C THR A 324 -22.73 -32.58 -5.38
N ALA A 325 -21.47 -32.97 -5.52
CA ALA A 325 -20.38 -32.52 -4.66
C ALA A 325 -19.85 -31.11 -5.00
N ALA A 326 -19.97 -30.68 -6.26
CA ALA A 326 -19.56 -29.35 -6.69
C ALA A 326 -20.54 -28.30 -6.14
N LYS A 327 -20.01 -27.39 -5.31
CA LYS A 327 -20.80 -26.36 -4.63
C LYS A 327 -20.82 -25.08 -5.44
N GLU A 328 -22.01 -24.50 -5.62
CA GLU A 328 -22.14 -23.14 -6.13
C GLU A 328 -21.55 -22.16 -5.12
N THR A 329 -20.88 -21.12 -5.63
CA THR A 329 -20.36 -20.04 -4.81
C THR A 329 -21.28 -18.83 -4.87
N ALA A 330 -21.01 -17.80 -4.05
CA ALA A 330 -21.70 -16.51 -4.17
C ALA A 330 -21.47 -15.82 -5.54
N VAL A 331 -20.53 -16.31 -6.34
CA VAL A 331 -20.25 -15.79 -7.69
C VAL A 331 -20.94 -16.66 -8.75
N PRO A 332 -21.79 -16.06 -9.59
CA PRO A 332 -22.47 -16.80 -10.67
C PRO A 332 -21.48 -17.52 -11.58
N ASN A 333 -21.87 -18.72 -12.03
CA ASN A 333 -21.09 -19.59 -12.91
C ASN A 333 -19.77 -20.14 -12.33
N LEU A 334 -19.46 -19.88 -11.06
CA LEU A 334 -18.31 -20.47 -10.38
C LEU A 334 -18.76 -21.56 -9.41
N PHE A 335 -18.26 -22.77 -9.67
CA PHE A 335 -18.46 -23.96 -8.87
C PHE A 335 -17.14 -24.38 -8.23
N VAL A 336 -17.18 -24.82 -6.98
CA VAL A 336 -16.01 -25.26 -6.23
C VAL A 336 -16.19 -26.70 -5.77
N LEU A 337 -15.22 -27.54 -6.11
CA LEU A 337 -15.06 -28.86 -5.52
C LEU A 337 -13.94 -28.76 -4.48
N THR A 338 -14.32 -28.82 -3.19
CA THR A 338 -13.34 -28.78 -2.10
C THR A 338 -12.52 -30.09 -2.05
N ALA A 339 -11.51 -30.16 -1.19
CA ALA A 339 -10.66 -31.35 -1.10
C ALA A 339 -11.38 -32.60 -0.58
N GLY A 340 -12.44 -32.44 0.24
CA GLY A 340 -13.06 -33.57 0.93
C GLY A 340 -12.37 -33.95 2.24
N THR A 341 -12.76 -35.13 2.74
CA THR A 341 -12.25 -35.71 3.98
C THR A 341 -10.74 -35.95 3.91
N ALA A 342 -10.01 -35.68 5.00
CA ALA A 342 -8.57 -35.90 5.02
C ALA A 342 -8.23 -37.40 4.88
N VAL A 343 -7.39 -37.72 3.90
CA VAL A 343 -6.93 -39.09 3.62
C VAL A 343 -5.46 -39.28 3.97
N ALA A 344 -5.09 -40.48 4.42
CA ALA A 344 -3.71 -40.81 4.79
C ALA A 344 -2.77 -40.89 3.57
N GLN A 345 -3.27 -41.38 2.42
CA GLN A 345 -2.50 -41.60 1.19
C GLN A 345 -3.13 -40.87 -0.02
N PRO A 346 -2.96 -39.54 -0.16
CA PRO A 346 -3.49 -38.77 -1.28
C PRO A 346 -3.08 -39.28 -2.66
N ALA A 347 -1.82 -39.68 -2.84
CA ALA A 347 -1.29 -40.09 -4.13
C ALA A 347 -1.93 -41.37 -4.68
N GLU A 348 -2.29 -42.31 -3.81
CA GLU A 348 -2.93 -43.58 -4.21
C GLU A 348 -4.35 -43.33 -4.70
N LEU A 349 -5.12 -42.52 -3.97
CA LEU A 349 -6.46 -42.11 -4.38
C LEU A 349 -6.46 -41.37 -5.72
N LEU A 350 -5.53 -40.43 -5.91
CA LEU A 350 -5.42 -39.64 -7.14
C LEU A 350 -4.92 -40.47 -8.33
N SER A 351 -4.27 -41.61 -8.09
CA SER A 351 -3.80 -42.52 -9.14
C SER A 351 -4.90 -43.49 -9.61
N ASP A 352 -6.04 -43.54 -8.90
CA ASP A 352 -7.16 -44.37 -9.31
C ASP A 352 -7.87 -43.83 -10.56
N VAL A 353 -8.57 -44.72 -11.26
CA VAL A 353 -9.37 -44.42 -12.46
C VAL A 353 -10.46 -43.38 -12.18
N GLY A 354 -10.89 -43.23 -10.92
CA GLY A 354 -11.93 -42.27 -10.51
C GLY A 354 -11.59 -40.82 -10.86
N LEU A 355 -10.30 -40.43 -10.80
CA LEU A 355 -9.90 -39.06 -11.19
C LEU A 355 -10.12 -38.81 -12.68
N ALA A 356 -9.76 -39.77 -13.52
CA ALA A 356 -9.93 -39.66 -14.98
C ALA A 356 -11.42 -39.62 -15.37
N GLU A 357 -12.25 -40.45 -14.72
CA GLU A 357 -13.71 -40.47 -14.92
C GLU A 357 -14.36 -39.16 -14.50
N MET A 358 -14.01 -38.65 -13.30
CA MET A 358 -14.50 -37.37 -12.81
C MET A 358 -14.14 -36.22 -13.75
N LEU A 359 -12.88 -36.15 -14.21
CA LEU A 359 -12.45 -35.11 -15.14
C LEU A 359 -13.11 -35.23 -16.51
N ALA A 360 -13.46 -36.44 -16.95
CA ALA A 360 -14.23 -36.64 -18.17
C ALA A 360 -15.65 -36.08 -18.06
N VAL A 361 -16.30 -36.22 -16.90
CA VAL A 361 -17.59 -35.57 -16.61
C VAL A 361 -17.41 -34.04 -16.54
N ALA A 362 -16.39 -33.56 -15.83
CA ALA A 362 -16.11 -32.14 -15.70
C ALA A 362 -15.91 -31.45 -17.06
N ARG A 363 -15.23 -32.10 -18.01
CA ARG A 363 -15.01 -31.60 -19.39
C ARG A 363 -16.30 -31.39 -20.19
N ARG A 364 -17.36 -32.15 -19.87
CA ARG A 364 -18.67 -32.06 -20.54
C ARG A 364 -19.53 -30.97 -19.92
N GLU A 365 -19.51 -30.87 -18.60
CA GLU A 365 -20.42 -30.01 -17.83
C GLU A 365 -19.90 -28.57 -17.65
N PHE A 366 -18.58 -28.37 -17.70
CA PHE A 366 -17.96 -27.06 -17.51
C PHE A 366 -17.22 -26.60 -18.76
N ASP A 367 -17.16 -25.28 -18.94
CA ASP A 367 -16.40 -24.65 -20.02
C ASP A 367 -14.90 -24.71 -19.72
N ILE A 368 -14.54 -24.45 -18.46
CA ILE A 368 -13.17 -24.46 -17.95
C ILE A 368 -13.13 -25.15 -16.59
N VAL A 369 -12.10 -25.98 -16.39
CA VAL A 369 -11.81 -26.62 -15.10
C VAL A 369 -10.42 -26.20 -14.67
N LEU A 370 -10.31 -25.57 -13.50
CA LEU A 370 -9.06 -25.19 -12.86
C LEU A 370 -8.79 -26.10 -11.67
N ILE A 371 -7.59 -26.66 -11.59
CA ILE A 371 -7.19 -27.57 -10.52
C ILE A 371 -6.03 -26.97 -9.74
N ASP A 372 -6.24 -26.62 -8.46
CA ASP A 372 -5.14 -26.24 -7.57
C ASP A 372 -4.42 -27.50 -7.10
N ALA A 373 -3.15 -27.67 -7.48
CA ALA A 373 -2.36 -28.84 -7.17
C ALA A 373 -1.16 -28.48 -6.28
N PRO A 374 -0.68 -29.40 -5.42
CA PRO A 374 0.44 -29.14 -4.52
C PRO A 374 1.74 -28.81 -5.29
N PRO A 375 2.80 -28.31 -4.62
CA PRO A 375 4.03 -27.91 -5.32
C PRO A 375 4.78 -29.09 -5.97
N VAL A 376 5.23 -28.89 -7.22
CA VAL A 376 5.83 -29.90 -8.10
C VAL A 376 7.03 -30.61 -7.46
N LEU A 377 7.85 -29.88 -6.69
CA LEU A 377 9.09 -30.42 -6.14
C LEU A 377 8.90 -31.19 -4.83
N ILE A 378 7.77 -31.01 -4.14
CA ILE A 378 7.56 -31.58 -2.81
C ILE A 378 6.91 -32.95 -2.89
N VAL A 379 5.90 -33.12 -3.77
CA VAL A 379 5.09 -34.34 -3.84
C VAL A 379 4.85 -34.76 -5.29
N SER A 380 4.50 -36.04 -5.50
CA SER A 380 4.18 -36.60 -6.82
C SER A 380 2.76 -36.32 -7.28
N ASP A 381 1.85 -35.96 -6.37
CA ASP A 381 0.42 -35.73 -6.60
C ASP A 381 0.18 -34.82 -7.83
N THR A 382 0.97 -33.75 -7.96
CA THR A 382 0.94 -32.81 -9.09
C THR A 382 1.19 -33.48 -10.44
N CYS A 383 2.14 -34.42 -10.51
CA CYS A 383 2.45 -35.12 -11.76
C CYS A 383 1.37 -36.14 -12.12
N ILE A 384 0.74 -36.77 -11.11
CA ILE A 384 -0.35 -37.73 -11.29
C ILE A 384 -1.58 -37.01 -11.88
N ILE A 385 -2.02 -35.93 -11.23
CA ILE A 385 -3.15 -35.13 -11.70
C ILE A 385 -2.89 -34.63 -13.12
N ALA A 386 -1.68 -34.14 -13.38
CA ALA A 386 -1.34 -33.51 -14.65
C ALA A 386 -1.47 -34.45 -15.87
N GLN A 387 -1.34 -35.78 -15.69
CA GLN A 387 -1.57 -36.76 -16.75
C GLN A 387 -2.99 -36.72 -17.31
N HIS A 388 -3.96 -36.23 -16.53
CA HIS A 388 -5.37 -36.15 -16.91
C HIS A 388 -5.80 -34.73 -17.29
N THR A 389 -4.86 -33.78 -17.29
CA THR A 389 -5.09 -32.37 -17.65
C THR A 389 -4.54 -32.04 -19.03
N ASP A 390 -4.98 -30.92 -19.61
CA ASP A 390 -4.51 -30.47 -20.92
C ASP A 390 -3.18 -29.69 -20.84
N GLY A 391 -2.80 -29.30 -19.63
CA GLY A 391 -1.53 -28.67 -19.32
C GLY A 391 -1.54 -27.93 -17.99
N LEU A 392 -0.36 -27.39 -17.66
CA LEU A 392 -0.07 -26.80 -16.37
C LEU A 392 0.34 -25.34 -16.50
N LEU A 393 -0.23 -24.50 -15.64
CA LEU A 393 0.20 -23.13 -15.37
C LEU A 393 1.18 -23.13 -14.20
N LEU A 394 2.39 -22.65 -14.46
CA LEU A 394 3.45 -22.61 -13.46
C LEU A 394 3.49 -21.25 -12.79
N VAL A 395 3.11 -21.20 -11.51
CA VAL A 395 3.15 -19.98 -10.71
C VAL A 395 4.52 -19.82 -10.07
N LEU A 396 5.14 -18.66 -10.27
CA LEU A 396 6.48 -18.32 -9.80
C LEU A 396 6.44 -17.03 -9.01
N GLN A 397 6.89 -17.06 -7.76
CA GLN A 397 7.02 -15.88 -6.93
C GLN A 397 8.34 -15.15 -7.21
N VAL A 398 8.22 -13.90 -7.64
CA VAL A 398 9.36 -12.99 -7.90
C VAL A 398 10.13 -12.74 -6.60
N GLY A 399 11.45 -12.69 -6.68
CA GLY A 399 12.36 -12.48 -5.54
C GLY A 399 12.47 -13.67 -4.58
N LYS A 400 11.71 -14.75 -4.79
CA LYS A 400 11.76 -15.97 -3.96
C LYS A 400 12.26 -17.18 -4.71
N ASN A 401 11.64 -17.53 -5.84
CA ASN A 401 12.04 -18.75 -6.55
C ASN A 401 13.40 -18.55 -7.25
N ARG A 402 14.29 -19.54 -7.07
CA ARG A 402 15.63 -19.54 -7.68
C ARG A 402 15.60 -20.20 -9.05
N ARG A 403 16.47 -19.73 -9.96
CA ARG A 403 16.66 -20.33 -11.30
C ARG A 403 16.83 -21.84 -11.27
N ALA A 404 17.65 -22.35 -10.34
CA ALA A 404 17.89 -23.79 -10.19
C ALA A 404 16.64 -24.57 -9.75
N THR A 405 15.81 -23.97 -8.89
CA THR A 405 14.54 -24.57 -8.43
C THR A 405 13.53 -24.66 -9.58
N VAL A 406 13.36 -23.56 -10.32
CA VAL A 406 12.48 -23.52 -11.50
C VAL A 406 12.93 -24.53 -12.55
N LYS A 407 14.24 -24.60 -12.83
CA LYS A 407 14.80 -25.60 -13.75
C LYS A 407 14.47 -27.03 -13.32
N ARG A 408 14.65 -27.37 -12.04
CA ARG A 408 14.31 -28.70 -11.52
C ARG A 408 12.82 -29.02 -11.64
N ALA A 409 11.96 -28.04 -11.40
CA ALA A 409 10.51 -28.22 -11.55
C ALA A 409 10.16 -28.52 -13.01
N LEU A 410 10.75 -27.79 -13.96
CA LEU A 410 10.55 -28.01 -15.39
C LEU A 410 11.12 -29.35 -15.86
N GLU A 411 12.32 -29.73 -15.41
CA GLU A 411 12.91 -31.05 -15.69
C GLU A 411 11.98 -32.17 -15.19
N ARG A 412 11.36 -32.01 -14.02
CA ARG A 412 10.39 -32.98 -13.48
C ARG A 412 9.10 -33.04 -14.29
N LEU A 413 8.55 -31.90 -14.71
CA LEU A 413 7.36 -31.85 -15.56
C LEU A 413 7.64 -32.46 -16.95
N GLN A 414 8.79 -32.12 -17.54
CA GLN A 414 9.23 -32.64 -18.83
C GLN A 414 9.47 -34.16 -18.79
N ALA A 415 10.09 -34.67 -17.71
CA ALA A 415 10.29 -36.11 -17.53
C ALA A 415 8.97 -36.90 -17.48
N ASN A 416 7.87 -36.25 -17.07
CA ASN A 416 6.53 -36.83 -17.02
C ASN A 416 5.67 -36.42 -18.24
N HIS A 417 6.27 -35.80 -19.27
CA HIS A 417 5.58 -35.36 -20.50
C HIS A 417 4.41 -34.39 -20.25
N ILE A 418 4.49 -33.59 -19.19
CA ILE A 418 3.43 -32.63 -18.83
C ILE A 418 3.67 -31.31 -19.59
N PRO A 419 2.73 -30.85 -20.43
CA PRO A 419 2.89 -29.59 -21.15
C PRO A 419 2.70 -28.39 -20.19
N VAL A 420 3.69 -27.52 -20.15
CA VAL A 420 3.58 -26.22 -19.46
C VAL A 420 2.97 -25.22 -20.44
N LEU A 421 1.79 -24.70 -20.11
CA LEU A 421 1.05 -23.77 -20.98
C LEU A 421 1.61 -22.36 -20.91
N GLY A 422 2.16 -22.00 -19.74
CA GLY A 422 2.73 -20.69 -19.47
C GLY A 422 3.15 -20.55 -18.02
N ALA A 423 3.94 -19.52 -17.74
CA ALA A 423 4.29 -19.11 -16.39
C ALA A 423 3.47 -17.88 -15.97
N ILE A 424 3.27 -17.71 -14.66
CA ILE A 424 2.72 -16.48 -14.09
C ILE A 424 3.68 -15.97 -13.03
N ALA A 425 4.10 -14.72 -13.17
CA ALA A 425 4.92 -14.03 -12.19
C ALA A 425 4.01 -13.51 -11.06
N ASN A 426 4.25 -13.92 -9.83
CA ASN A 426 3.47 -13.53 -8.68
C ASN A 426 4.30 -12.70 -7.69
N ALA A 427 3.65 -11.84 -6.92
CA ALA A 427 4.25 -10.93 -5.95
C ALA A 427 5.31 -10.01 -6.56
N LEU A 428 5.02 -9.43 -7.72
CA LEU A 428 5.88 -8.39 -8.30
C LEU A 428 5.85 -7.14 -7.41
N ASP A 429 7.02 -6.63 -7.02
CA ASP A 429 7.09 -5.39 -6.25
C ASP A 429 6.83 -4.21 -7.18
N ALA A 430 5.75 -3.46 -6.92
CA ALA A 430 5.35 -2.30 -7.73
C ALA A 430 6.38 -1.13 -7.72
N LYS A 431 7.45 -1.23 -6.91
CA LYS A 431 8.47 -0.19 -6.70
C LYS A 431 9.82 -0.49 -7.34
N SER A 432 9.98 -1.58 -8.09
CA SER A 432 11.25 -1.85 -8.76
C SER A 432 11.44 -0.88 -9.95
N GLU A 433 12.43 0.01 -9.85
CA GLU A 433 12.83 0.99 -10.88
C GLU A 433 13.32 0.35 -12.20
N ASP A 434 13.51 -0.97 -12.24
CA ASP A 434 13.90 -1.71 -13.43
C ASP A 434 12.69 -1.88 -14.36
N GLY A 435 12.49 -0.85 -15.17
CA GLY A 435 11.41 -0.72 -16.13
C GLY A 435 11.39 -1.82 -17.18
N TYR A 436 10.62 -2.87 -16.93
CA TYR A 436 9.89 -3.67 -17.92
C TYR A 436 8.66 -4.28 -17.24
N GLY A 437 7.84 -3.41 -16.65
CA GLY A 437 6.47 -3.75 -16.31
C GLY A 437 5.62 -3.54 -17.55
N TYR A 438 4.87 -4.56 -17.98
CA TYR A 438 3.68 -4.38 -18.81
C TYR A 438 2.65 -3.57 -18.02
N GLY A 439 2.95 -2.29 -17.79
CA GLY A 439 2.06 -1.27 -17.26
C GLY A 439 1.45 -0.56 -18.44
N TYR A 440 0.29 -1.02 -18.88
CA TYR A 440 -0.62 -0.14 -19.59
C TYR A 440 -0.91 1.04 -18.66
N GLY A 441 -0.38 2.22 -19.00
CA GLY A 441 -0.64 3.46 -18.31
C GLY A 441 -2.14 3.75 -18.32
N TYR A 442 -2.79 3.54 -17.19
CA TYR A 442 -4.21 3.86 -16.97
C TYR A 442 -4.46 4.45 -15.57
N GLU A 443 -3.43 4.89 -14.85
CA GLU A 443 -3.62 5.57 -13.56
C GLU A 443 -3.98 7.05 -13.71
N ASP A 444 -3.57 7.74 -14.79
CA ASP A 444 -3.84 9.17 -14.94
C ASP A 444 -5.18 9.50 -15.64
N ALA A 445 -5.89 8.53 -16.22
CA ALA A 445 -7.06 8.81 -17.07
C ALA A 445 -8.43 8.62 -16.38
N TYR A 446 -8.51 7.98 -15.21
CA TYR A 446 -9.79 7.66 -14.56
C TYR A 446 -10.10 8.45 -13.29
N VAL A 447 -9.13 9.18 -12.73
CA VAL A 447 -9.37 10.02 -11.54
C VAL A 447 -10.21 11.26 -11.89
N ASP A 448 -10.28 11.65 -13.17
CA ASP A 448 -10.95 12.90 -13.59
C ASP A 448 -12.46 12.76 -13.88
N TYR A 449 -13.00 11.53 -13.98
CA TYR A 449 -14.41 11.32 -14.35
C TYR A 449 -15.33 10.88 -13.19
N ALA A 450 -14.80 10.63 -11.99
CA ALA A 450 -15.56 10.10 -10.85
C ALA A 450 -15.76 11.12 -9.73
N SER A 451 -15.93 12.40 -10.07
CA SER A 451 -16.40 13.43 -9.13
C SER A 451 -17.73 14.00 -9.60
N PRO A 452 -18.87 13.69 -8.95
CA PRO A 452 -20.11 14.40 -9.23
C PRO A 452 -19.97 15.81 -8.65
N ALA A 453 -19.71 16.78 -9.53
CA ALA A 453 -19.78 18.19 -9.18
C ALA A 453 -21.23 18.54 -8.80
N VAL A 454 -21.49 18.61 -7.50
CA VAL A 454 -22.65 19.29 -6.95
C VAL A 454 -22.43 20.77 -7.22
N GLY A 455 -23.27 21.33 -8.10
CA GLY A 455 -23.23 22.74 -8.47
C GLY A 455 -23.64 23.64 -7.31
N GLU A 456 -22.95 24.78 -7.21
CA GLU A 456 -23.54 26.01 -6.70
C GLU A 456 -23.21 27.16 -7.67
N ASP A 457 -24.23 27.95 -7.84
CA ASP A 457 -24.53 28.93 -8.86
C ASP A 457 -23.79 30.24 -8.63
N GLN A 458 -23.07 30.78 -9.63
CA GLN A 458 -22.76 32.20 -9.70
C GLN A 458 -22.87 32.73 -11.14
N SER A 459 -23.90 33.54 -11.30
CA SER A 459 -24.23 34.46 -12.37
C SER A 459 -23.04 35.24 -12.95
N ALA A 460 -22.86 35.17 -14.26
CA ALA A 460 -22.27 36.25 -15.04
C ALA A 460 -22.97 36.34 -16.41
N THR A 461 -23.67 37.45 -16.58
CA THR A 461 -24.39 37.91 -17.77
C THR A 461 -23.49 38.06 -18.98
N VAL A 462 -23.87 37.45 -20.11
CA VAL A 462 -23.42 37.85 -21.46
C VAL A 462 -24.61 37.76 -22.41
N ASP A 463 -24.91 38.88 -23.08
CA ASP A 463 -26.02 39.05 -24.03
C ASP A 463 -25.92 38.16 -25.28
N PRO A 464 -27.05 37.79 -25.91
CA PRO A 464 -27.08 36.85 -27.03
C PRO A 464 -26.85 37.53 -28.39
N PRO A 465 -26.08 36.93 -29.31
CA PRO A 465 -26.20 37.24 -30.73
C PRO A 465 -27.32 36.41 -31.39
N GLY A 466 -28.08 37.08 -32.26
CA GLY A 466 -29.30 36.59 -32.92
C GLY A 466 -29.11 35.47 -33.97
N PRO A 467 -30.21 35.03 -34.60
CA PRO A 467 -30.31 33.72 -35.25
C PRO A 467 -29.66 33.67 -36.64
N ALA A 468 -29.00 32.54 -36.92
CA ALA A 468 -28.46 32.19 -38.22
C ALA A 468 -29.56 31.73 -39.19
N ALA A 469 -29.41 32.10 -40.47
CA ALA A 469 -30.14 31.56 -41.62
C ALA A 469 -29.20 30.67 -42.47
N PRO A 470 -29.72 29.74 -43.30
CA PRO A 470 -29.03 28.48 -43.62
C PRO A 470 -28.52 28.34 -45.07
N ASP A 471 -27.82 27.21 -45.27
CA ASP A 471 -27.58 26.41 -46.50
C ASP A 471 -26.59 26.90 -47.58
N GLU A 472 -25.52 26.12 -47.82
CA GLU A 472 -25.34 25.21 -48.98
C GLU A 472 -23.87 24.73 -49.20
N PRO A 473 -23.62 23.65 -49.98
CA PRO A 473 -22.61 22.64 -49.64
C PRO A 473 -21.43 22.47 -50.62
N GLY A 474 -20.38 21.79 -50.12
CA GLY A 474 -19.73 20.66 -50.81
C GLY A 474 -18.70 20.94 -51.91
N GLU A 475 -17.43 20.67 -51.62
CA GLU A 475 -16.45 20.34 -52.67
C GLU A 475 -15.63 19.10 -52.26
N MET A 476 -15.83 18.02 -53.02
CA MET A 476 -15.03 16.80 -53.01
C MET A 476 -13.74 17.02 -53.78
N ILE A 477 -12.61 16.53 -53.26
CA ILE A 477 -11.45 16.23 -54.12
C ILE A 477 -11.01 14.79 -53.87
N SER A 478 -11.13 13.99 -54.93
CA SER A 478 -10.70 12.61 -55.05
C SER A 478 -9.21 12.50 -55.40
N ALA A 479 -8.62 11.41 -54.91
CA ALA A 479 -7.59 10.55 -55.53
C ALA A 479 -6.86 11.03 -56.79
N ASN A 480 -5.53 10.89 -56.80
CA ASN A 480 -4.89 10.06 -57.83
C ASN A 480 -3.51 9.52 -57.42
N ALA A 481 -3.27 8.27 -57.79
CA ALA A 481 -1.99 7.57 -57.74
C ALA A 481 -1.26 7.71 -59.09
N ALA A 482 0.07 7.71 -59.09
CA ALA A 482 0.92 7.02 -60.08
C ALA A 482 2.42 7.34 -59.88
N SER A 483 3.21 6.28 -59.72
CA SER A 483 4.67 6.18 -59.87
C SER A 483 5.10 6.28 -61.35
N PRO A 484 6.33 5.91 -61.79
CA PRO A 484 7.72 6.14 -61.31
C PRO A 484 8.65 6.65 -62.45
N ARG A 485 9.98 6.63 -62.22
CA ARG A 485 11.17 6.94 -63.08
C ARG A 485 11.77 8.33 -62.77
N LEU A 486 13.07 8.51 -62.62
CA LEU A 486 14.28 7.76 -63.04
C LEU A 486 15.36 7.92 -61.96
#